data_AF-A0A2U9IEN4-F1
#
_entry.id   AF-A0A2U9IEN4-F1
#
_cell.length_a   1.000
_cell.length_b   1.000
_cell.length_c   1.000
_cell.angle_alpha   90.00
_cell.angle_beta   90.00
_cell.angle_gamma   90.00
#
_symmetry.space_group_name_H-M   'P 1'
#
loop_
_entity.id
_entity.type
_entity.pdbx_description
1 polymer ?
#
loop_
_entity_poly.entity_id
_entity_poly.type
_entity_poly.pdbx_seq_one_letter_code
_entity_poly.pdbx_strand_id
1 'polypeptide(L)'
;MKCPSCGSTNIIWKSKEGIVVCSDCGLVIDDKAYDYYPIYFDKEIKNTINSLQSKNMERDSYRVISKKIKITNNYNINRNQNVAKSNNIIALELLKMNSSALKIYNVINDNGYLSGTQIKTKVAVSFYLSGYNTRKIRSILEKLQINEKYFRKTIKKLTMKEKIRIIEMANI
;
A
#
# COMPACT_ATOMS: atom_id res chain seq x y z
N MET A 1 -16.33 -3.58 23.59
CA MET A 1 -16.30 -4.79 24.43
C MET A 1 -16.42 -4.33 25.87
N LYS A 2 -17.26 -4.96 26.69
CA LYS A 2 -17.48 -4.59 28.10
C LYS A 2 -17.19 -5.80 28.98
N CYS A 3 -16.60 -5.59 30.15
CA CYS A 3 -16.35 -6.65 31.11
C CYS A 3 -17.71 -7.21 31.61
N PRO A 4 -17.94 -8.53 31.55
CA PRO A 4 -19.19 -9.12 32.01
C PRO A 4 -19.36 -9.08 33.53
N SER A 5 -18.27 -8.93 34.30
CA SER A 5 -18.32 -8.90 35.76
C SER A 5 -18.57 -7.50 36.34
N CYS A 6 -17.92 -6.46 35.82
CA CYS A 6 -18.04 -5.09 36.37
C CYS A 6 -18.60 -4.07 35.38
N GLY A 7 -18.92 -4.46 34.14
CA GLY A 7 -19.45 -3.56 33.11
C GLY A 7 -18.43 -2.58 32.52
N SER A 8 -17.20 -2.55 33.04
CA SER A 8 -16.15 -1.63 32.60
C SER A 8 -15.76 -1.85 31.14
N THR A 9 -15.45 -0.75 30.44
CA THR A 9 -14.86 -0.74 29.11
C THR A 9 -13.33 -0.74 29.12
N ASN A 10 -12.71 -0.67 30.30
CA ASN A 10 -11.27 -0.60 30.46
C ASN A 10 -10.65 -2.01 30.44
N ILE A 11 -10.42 -2.52 29.23
CA ILE A 11 -9.90 -3.87 28.98
C ILE A 11 -8.48 -3.76 28.41
N ILE A 12 -7.54 -4.43 29.06
CA ILE A 12 -6.11 -4.44 28.72
C ILE A 12 -5.74 -5.79 28.13
N TRP A 13 -4.93 -5.74 27.06
CA TRP A 13 -4.39 -6.93 26.42
C TRP A 13 -2.96 -7.17 26.91
N LYS A 14 -2.73 -8.29 27.59
CA LYS A 14 -1.39 -8.69 28.03
C LYS A 14 -0.78 -9.62 26.99
N SER A 15 -0.22 -9.03 25.95
CA SER A 15 0.35 -9.78 24.80
C SER A 15 1.47 -10.75 25.17
N LYS A 16 2.18 -10.57 26.30
CA LYS A 16 3.19 -11.52 26.78
C LYS A 16 2.60 -12.80 27.36
N GLU A 17 1.38 -12.73 27.86
CA GLU A 17 0.68 -13.83 28.53
C GLU A 17 -0.44 -14.40 27.64
N GLY A 18 -0.78 -13.73 26.54
CA GLY A 18 -1.82 -14.17 25.62
C GLY A 18 -3.24 -14.02 26.19
N ILE A 19 -3.43 -13.13 27.17
CA ILE A 19 -4.70 -12.99 27.89
C ILE A 19 -5.29 -11.59 27.76
N VAL A 20 -6.62 -11.53 27.71
CA VAL A 20 -7.40 -10.29 27.81
C VAL A 20 -7.85 -10.12 29.26
N VAL A 21 -7.52 -9.00 29.89
CA VAL A 21 -7.86 -8.76 31.31
C VAL A 21 -8.56 -7.41 31.48
N CYS A 22 -9.62 -7.36 32.27
CA CYS A 22 -10.21 -6.09 32.68
C CYS A 22 -9.29 -5.39 33.70
N SER A 23 -8.91 -4.15 33.43
CA SER A 23 -8.01 -3.39 34.30
C SER A 23 -8.63 -3.06 35.66
N ASP A 24 -9.96 -2.97 35.72
CA ASP A 24 -10.65 -2.42 36.89
C ASP A 24 -11.05 -3.49 37.90
N CYS A 25 -11.38 -4.71 37.43
CA CYS A 25 -11.73 -5.83 38.33
C CYS A 25 -10.78 -7.03 38.23
N GLY A 26 -9.82 -7.01 37.31
CA GLY A 26 -8.84 -8.09 37.13
C GLY A 26 -9.39 -9.35 36.46
N LEU A 27 -10.66 -9.36 36.01
CA LEU A 27 -11.26 -10.52 35.34
C LEU A 27 -10.55 -10.80 34.02
N VAL A 28 -10.08 -12.03 33.83
CA VAL A 28 -9.59 -12.54 32.54
C VAL A 28 -10.80 -12.85 31.67
N ILE A 29 -10.97 -12.10 30.58
CA ILE A 29 -12.13 -12.16 29.68
C ILE A 29 -11.95 -13.23 28.60
N ASP A 30 -10.70 -13.49 28.20
CA ASP A 30 -10.35 -14.49 27.19
C ASP A 30 -8.95 -15.04 27.47
N ASP A 31 -8.84 -16.36 27.48
CA ASP A 31 -7.63 -17.15 27.78
C ASP A 31 -6.97 -17.73 26.54
N LYS A 32 -7.53 -17.50 25.34
CA LYS A 32 -6.98 -17.97 24.06
C LYS A 32 -6.63 -16.79 23.16
N ALA A 33 -5.44 -16.22 23.33
CA ALA A 33 -4.86 -15.42 22.27
C ALA A 33 -4.57 -16.31 21.05
N TYR A 34 -5.23 -16.01 19.93
CA TYR A 34 -4.81 -16.52 18.63
C TYR A 34 -3.53 -15.78 18.23
N ASP A 35 -2.38 -16.42 18.43
CA ASP A 35 -1.13 -15.97 17.83
C ASP A 35 -1.22 -16.14 16.32
N TYR A 36 -1.32 -15.02 15.60
CA TYR A 36 -1.33 -14.97 14.14
C TYR A 36 0.09 -15.15 13.56
N TYR A 37 0.92 -15.97 14.18
CA TYR A 37 2.30 -16.22 13.76
C TYR A 37 2.51 -17.68 13.34
N PRO A 38 2.93 -17.96 12.09
CA PRO A 38 3.18 -19.33 11.64
C PRO A 38 4.35 -19.96 12.41
N ILE A 39 4.17 -21.22 12.81
CA ILE A 39 5.02 -22.01 13.72
C ILE A 39 6.43 -22.31 13.15
N TYR A 40 6.75 -21.91 11.92
CA TYR A 40 8.03 -22.21 11.25
C TYR A 40 8.88 -20.96 11.02
N PHE A 41 9.41 -20.35 12.07
CA PHE A 41 10.46 -19.31 11.95
C PHE A 41 11.65 -19.66 12.86
N ASP A 42 12.63 -20.35 12.27
CA ASP A 42 13.91 -20.66 12.90
C ASP A 42 14.72 -19.40 13.25
N LYS A 43 15.59 -19.55 14.26
CA LYS A 43 16.39 -18.49 14.90
C LYS A 43 17.20 -17.62 13.94
N GLU A 44 17.51 -18.10 12.75
CA GLU A 44 18.24 -17.34 11.73
C GLU A 44 17.46 -16.11 11.23
N ILE A 45 16.14 -16.13 11.35
CA ILE A 45 15.30 -15.02 10.87
C ILE A 45 15.15 -13.90 11.91
N LYS A 46 15.51 -14.10 13.19
CA LYS A 46 15.46 -13.00 14.19
C LYS A 46 16.39 -11.84 13.83
N ASN A 47 17.56 -12.12 13.27
CA ASN A 47 18.49 -11.09 12.82
C ASN A 47 17.99 -10.39 11.53
N THR A 48 17.29 -11.13 10.67
CA THR A 48 16.63 -10.58 9.48
C THR A 48 15.38 -9.77 9.85
N ILE A 49 14.62 -10.16 10.87
CA ILE A 49 13.45 -9.41 11.34
C ILE A 49 13.89 -8.13 12.03
N ASN A 50 14.98 -8.11 12.80
CA ASN A 50 15.50 -6.85 13.36
C ASN A 50 15.98 -5.87 12.27
N SER A 51 16.51 -6.37 11.14
CA SER A 51 16.81 -5.51 9.99
C SER A 51 15.56 -5.12 9.17
N LEU A 52 14.51 -5.96 9.20
CA LEU A 52 13.20 -5.70 8.58
C LEU A 52 12.20 -4.95 9.49
N GLN A 53 12.48 -4.73 10.77
CA GLN A 53 11.66 -3.87 11.66
C GLN A 53 11.70 -2.39 11.21
N SER A 54 12.64 -2.04 10.32
CA SER A 54 12.61 -0.82 9.52
C SER A 54 11.48 -0.77 8.46
N LYS A 55 10.80 -1.91 8.19
CA LYS A 55 9.77 -2.05 7.15
C LYS A 55 8.32 -2.11 7.67
N ASN A 56 8.07 -1.94 8.97
CA ASN A 56 6.71 -1.76 9.50
C ASN A 56 6.13 -0.35 9.27
N MET A 57 6.59 0.37 8.24
CA MET A 57 6.18 1.75 7.92
C MET A 57 5.00 1.82 6.95
N GLU A 58 4.25 0.74 6.74
CA GLU A 58 3.18 0.70 5.74
C GLU A 58 1.76 0.97 6.26
N ARG A 59 1.53 0.99 7.58
CA ARG A 59 0.20 1.34 8.14
C ARG A 59 0.12 2.74 8.76
N ASP A 60 1.25 3.30 9.22
CA ASP A 60 1.32 4.68 9.72
C ASP A 60 1.62 5.74 8.64
N SER A 61 2.01 5.32 7.43
CA SER A 61 2.40 6.24 6.36
C SER A 61 1.28 7.18 5.90
N TYR A 62 0.01 6.74 5.91
CA TYR A 62 -1.11 7.62 5.56
C TYR A 62 -1.32 8.77 6.57
N ARG A 63 -0.92 8.59 7.84
CA ARG A 63 -1.08 9.58 8.92
C ARG A 63 0.17 10.47 9.10
N VAL A 64 1.34 10.03 8.62
CA VAL A 64 2.59 10.82 8.61
C VAL A 64 2.72 11.69 7.34
N ILE A 65 2.17 11.26 6.20
CA ILE A 65 2.15 12.05 4.95
C ILE A 65 1.48 13.41 5.17
N SER A 66 0.37 13.48 5.92
CA SER A 66 -0.31 14.75 6.21
C SER A 66 0.50 15.74 7.07
N LYS A 67 1.46 15.25 7.89
CA LYS A 67 2.36 16.10 8.69
C LYS A 67 3.68 16.44 7.96
N LYS A 68 4.23 15.53 7.14
CA LYS A 68 5.46 15.78 6.36
C LYS A 68 5.27 16.76 5.20
N ILE A 69 4.06 16.89 4.66
CA ILE A 69 3.72 17.89 3.62
C ILE A 69 4.05 19.34 4.06
N LYS A 70 4.07 19.64 5.37
CA LYS A 70 4.47 20.98 5.86
C LYS A 70 5.98 21.25 5.85
N ILE A 71 6.83 20.22 5.84
CA ILE A 71 8.29 20.36 6.07
C ILE A 71 9.09 20.34 4.76
N THR A 72 8.62 19.69 3.68
CA THR A 72 9.36 19.55 2.41
C THR A 72 9.05 20.63 1.37
N ASN A 73 8.87 21.88 1.79
CA ASN A 73 8.71 23.04 0.88
C ASN A 73 10.05 23.52 0.25
N ASN A 74 11.13 22.73 0.35
CA ASN A 74 12.49 23.13 -0.03
C ASN A 74 13.04 22.48 -1.31
N TYR A 75 12.20 21.89 -2.16
CA TYR A 75 12.55 21.71 -3.57
C TYR A 75 11.94 22.87 -4.35
N ASN A 76 12.81 23.69 -4.96
CA ASN A 76 12.47 24.84 -5.80
C ASN A 76 11.47 24.45 -6.91
N ILE A 77 10.18 24.54 -6.61
CA ILE A 77 9.11 24.49 -7.60
C ILE A 77 8.76 25.93 -7.94
N ASN A 78 9.20 26.38 -9.12
CA ASN A 78 8.70 27.60 -9.75
C ASN A 78 7.15 27.57 -9.72
N ARG A 79 6.56 28.45 -8.90
CA ARG A 79 5.15 28.48 -8.47
C ARG A 79 4.13 28.85 -9.56
N ASN A 80 4.43 28.64 -10.84
CA ASN A 80 3.58 29.11 -11.95
C ASN A 80 2.88 28.00 -12.78
N GLN A 81 2.68 26.78 -12.27
CA GLN A 81 1.98 25.70 -13.03
C GLN A 81 1.04 24.83 -12.15
N ASN A 82 0.21 25.46 -11.33
CA ASN A 82 -0.25 24.93 -10.03
C ASN A 82 -1.47 23.99 -9.97
N VAL A 83 -1.99 23.40 -11.05
CA VAL A 83 -3.10 22.42 -10.90
C VAL A 83 -2.91 21.14 -11.71
N ALA A 84 -2.27 21.19 -12.89
CA ALA A 84 -2.06 20.02 -13.73
C ALA A 84 -0.96 19.04 -13.22
N LYS A 85 -0.13 19.46 -12.24
CA LYS A 85 1.03 18.68 -11.75
C LYS A 85 0.74 17.78 -10.54
N SER A 86 -0.28 18.07 -9.73
CA SER A 86 -0.52 17.36 -8.47
C SER A 86 -0.75 15.86 -8.69
N ASN A 87 -1.62 15.50 -9.63
CA ASN A 87 -1.98 14.11 -9.90
C ASN A 87 -0.81 13.29 -10.48
N ASN A 88 0.07 13.92 -11.28
CA ASN A 88 1.26 13.25 -11.81
C ASN A 88 2.31 13.04 -10.71
N ILE A 89 2.49 14.02 -9.82
CA ILE A 89 3.37 13.88 -8.65
C ILE A 89 2.87 12.76 -7.74
N ILE A 90 1.56 12.73 -7.44
CA ILE A 90 0.94 11.66 -6.64
C ILE A 90 1.13 10.29 -7.30
N ALA A 91 0.97 10.21 -8.63
CA ALA A 91 1.16 8.95 -9.36
C ALA A 91 2.61 8.44 -9.28
N LEU A 92 3.59 9.31 -9.46
CA LEU A 92 5.00 8.96 -9.34
C LEU A 92 5.37 8.56 -7.91
N GLU A 93 4.80 9.23 -6.91
CA GLU A 93 5.04 8.90 -5.50
C GLU A 93 4.43 7.54 -5.12
N LEU A 94 3.23 7.22 -5.62
CA LEU A 94 2.62 5.90 -5.43
C LEU A 94 3.49 4.78 -6.03
N LEU A 95 4.06 4.98 -7.23
CA LEU A 95 4.93 3.98 -7.86
C LEU A 95 6.15 3.63 -7.01
N LYS A 96 6.77 4.62 -6.35
CA LYS A 96 7.94 4.37 -5.50
C LYS A 96 7.65 3.42 -4.35
N MET A 97 6.39 3.32 -3.91
CA MET A 97 5.98 2.42 -2.84
C MET A 97 5.88 0.95 -3.29
N ASN A 98 5.87 0.67 -4.60
CA ASN A 98 5.72 -0.69 -5.12
C ASN A 98 6.73 -0.96 -6.25
N SER A 99 7.78 -1.71 -5.93
CA SER A 99 8.87 -2.02 -6.86
C SER A 99 8.40 -2.77 -8.11
N SER A 100 7.47 -3.72 -7.98
CA SER A 100 6.91 -4.45 -9.13
C SER A 100 6.14 -3.52 -10.07
N ALA A 101 5.27 -2.66 -9.53
CA ALA A 101 4.54 -1.69 -10.33
C ALA A 101 5.48 -0.67 -11.00
N LEU A 102 6.56 -0.26 -10.32
CA LEU A 102 7.58 0.61 -10.90
C LEU A 102 8.31 -0.03 -12.08
N LYS A 103 8.74 -1.29 -11.95
CA LYS A 103 9.38 -2.03 -13.05
C LYS A 103 8.44 -2.15 -14.25
N ILE A 104 7.18 -2.51 -14.00
CA ILE A 104 6.15 -2.59 -15.05
C ILE A 104 5.93 -1.22 -15.72
N TYR A 105 5.88 -0.15 -14.95
CA TYR A 105 5.72 1.20 -15.48
C TYR A 105 6.86 1.57 -16.44
N ASN A 106 8.11 1.27 -16.06
CA ASN A 106 9.28 1.51 -16.92
C ASN A 106 9.17 0.71 -18.22
N VAL A 107 8.85 -0.59 -18.14
CA VAL A 107 8.64 -1.42 -19.34
C VAL A 107 7.55 -0.84 -20.25
N ILE A 108 6.43 -0.39 -19.68
CA ILE A 108 5.35 0.26 -20.45
C ILE A 108 5.87 1.52 -21.15
N ASN A 109 6.67 2.33 -20.46
CA ASN A 109 7.14 3.60 -20.99
C ASN A 109 8.24 3.44 -22.05
N ASP A 110 9.23 2.58 -21.78
CA ASP A 110 10.42 2.40 -22.61
C ASP A 110 10.09 1.68 -23.92
N ASN A 111 9.11 0.78 -23.90
CA ASN A 111 8.64 0.06 -25.09
C ASN A 111 7.47 0.74 -25.81
N GLY A 112 7.08 1.95 -25.38
CA GLY A 112 6.03 2.73 -26.05
C GLY A 112 4.61 2.19 -25.88
N TYR A 113 4.37 1.24 -24.97
CA TYR A 113 3.03 0.77 -24.67
C TYR A 113 2.15 1.90 -24.13
N LEU A 114 0.88 1.89 -24.54
CA LEU A 114 -0.09 2.91 -24.15
C LEU A 114 0.41 4.35 -24.46
N SER A 115 1.09 4.53 -25.58
CA SER A 115 1.50 5.85 -26.08
C SER A 115 0.27 6.78 -26.19
N GLY A 116 0.48 8.07 -25.89
CA GLY A 116 -0.60 9.07 -25.83
C GLY A 116 -1.52 8.98 -24.61
N THR A 117 -1.34 8.01 -23.71
CA THR A 117 -2.08 7.98 -22.43
C THR A 117 -1.39 8.81 -21.35
N GLN A 118 -2.19 9.34 -20.42
CA GLN A 118 -1.67 10.13 -19.30
C GLN A 118 -0.81 9.27 -18.36
N ILE A 119 0.22 9.88 -17.77
CA ILE A 119 1.16 9.23 -16.83
C ILE A 119 0.41 8.50 -15.71
N LYS A 120 -0.55 9.18 -15.05
CA LYS A 120 -1.38 8.57 -14.00
C LYS A 120 -2.13 7.31 -14.45
N THR A 121 -2.54 7.25 -15.71
CA THR A 121 -3.23 6.08 -16.26
C THR A 121 -2.25 4.92 -16.48
N LYS A 122 -1.04 5.20 -17.00
CA LYS A 122 0.02 4.18 -17.08
C LYS A 122 0.39 3.65 -15.69
N VAL A 123 0.49 4.52 -14.69
CA VAL A 123 0.70 4.13 -13.29
C VAL A 123 -0.39 3.17 -12.80
N ALA A 124 -1.67 3.53 -12.99
CA ALA A 124 -2.78 2.67 -12.60
C ALA A 124 -2.75 1.30 -13.30
N VAL A 125 -2.41 1.26 -14.59
CA VAL A 125 -2.25 0.01 -15.34
C VAL A 125 -1.10 -0.81 -14.78
N SER A 126 -0.01 -0.16 -14.36
CA SER A 126 1.16 -0.84 -13.80
C SER A 126 0.82 -1.55 -12.48
N PHE A 127 0.05 -0.92 -11.60
CA PHE A 127 -0.48 -1.56 -10.40
C PHE A 127 -1.42 -2.73 -10.71
N TYR A 128 -2.20 -2.64 -11.78
CA TYR A 128 -3.10 -3.72 -12.18
C TYR A 128 -2.32 -4.93 -12.68
N LEU A 129 -1.34 -4.72 -13.54
CA LEU A 129 -0.46 -5.77 -14.04
C LEU A 129 0.45 -6.35 -12.94
N SER A 130 0.75 -5.59 -11.89
CA SER A 130 1.48 -6.10 -10.72
C SER A 130 0.64 -7.01 -9.80
N GLY A 131 -0.58 -7.38 -10.21
CA GLY A 131 -1.43 -8.33 -9.50
C GLY A 131 -2.37 -7.72 -8.46
N TYR A 132 -2.63 -6.40 -8.50
CA TYR A 132 -3.60 -5.81 -7.59
C TYR A 132 -5.02 -6.28 -7.92
N ASN A 133 -5.74 -6.74 -6.90
CA ASN A 133 -7.13 -7.12 -7.03
C ASN A 133 -8.05 -5.90 -7.28
N THR A 134 -9.31 -6.18 -7.62
CA THR A 134 -10.32 -5.16 -7.96
C THR A 134 -10.47 -4.07 -6.90
N ARG A 135 -10.45 -4.43 -5.60
CA ARG A 135 -10.60 -3.47 -4.50
C ARG A 135 -9.39 -2.54 -4.38
N LYS A 136 -8.18 -3.10 -4.43
CA LYS A 136 -6.94 -2.31 -4.35
C LYS A 136 -6.81 -1.39 -5.57
N ILE A 137 -7.16 -1.87 -6.76
CA ILE A 137 -7.18 -1.03 -7.96
C ILE A 137 -8.17 0.10 -7.87
N ARG A 138 -9.39 -0.15 -7.37
CA ARG A 138 -10.36 0.92 -7.16
C ARG A 138 -9.81 2.04 -6.28
N SER A 139 -9.12 1.70 -5.19
CA SER A 139 -8.45 2.69 -4.33
C SER A 139 -7.37 3.50 -5.07
N ILE A 140 -6.58 2.87 -5.94
CA ILE A 140 -5.59 3.56 -6.78
C ILE A 140 -6.28 4.51 -7.78
N LEU A 141 -7.35 4.07 -8.43
CA LEU A 141 -8.11 4.88 -9.38
C LEU A 141 -8.73 6.11 -8.71
N GLU A 142 -9.27 5.95 -7.50
CA GLU A 142 -9.82 7.05 -6.70
C GLU A 142 -8.73 8.08 -6.36
N LYS A 143 -7.57 7.63 -5.86
CA LYS A 143 -6.42 8.51 -5.55
C LYS A 143 -5.89 9.27 -6.77
N LEU A 144 -5.94 8.65 -7.94
CA LEU A 144 -5.48 9.24 -9.20
C LEU A 144 -6.57 9.99 -9.95
N GLN A 145 -7.79 10.03 -9.43
CA GLN A 145 -8.96 10.63 -10.07
C GLN A 145 -9.13 10.09 -11.51
N ILE A 146 -9.18 8.76 -11.64
CA ILE A 146 -9.36 8.06 -12.92
C ILE A 146 -10.72 7.37 -12.90
N ASN A 147 -11.53 7.64 -13.92
CA ASN A 147 -12.79 6.96 -14.11
C ASN A 147 -12.58 5.47 -14.44
N GLU A 148 -13.28 4.57 -13.75
CA GLU A 148 -13.13 3.12 -13.91
C GLU A 148 -13.48 2.63 -15.33
N LYS A 149 -14.51 3.20 -15.96
CA LYS A 149 -14.89 2.86 -17.35
C LYS A 149 -13.77 3.25 -18.32
N TYR A 150 -13.16 4.42 -18.12
CA TYR A 150 -12.00 4.85 -18.91
C TYR A 150 -10.82 3.91 -18.69
N PHE A 151 -10.51 3.57 -17.43
CA PHE A 151 -9.44 2.63 -17.11
C PHE A 151 -9.62 1.27 -17.78
N ARG A 152 -10.83 0.68 -17.73
CA ARG A 152 -11.14 -0.59 -18.39
C ARG A 152 -10.96 -0.51 -19.90
N LYS A 153 -11.36 0.60 -20.54
CA LYS A 153 -11.08 0.84 -21.96
C LYS A 153 -9.58 0.88 -22.25
N THR A 154 -8.79 1.52 -21.40
CA THR A 154 -7.33 1.58 -21.54
C THR A 154 -6.69 0.19 -21.41
N ILE A 155 -7.10 -0.61 -20.43
CA ILE A 155 -6.63 -2.01 -20.29
C ILE A 155 -6.95 -2.84 -21.53
N LYS A 156 -8.11 -2.62 -22.16
CA LYS A 156 -8.50 -3.33 -23.39
C LYS A 156 -7.64 -2.97 -24.61
N LYS A 157 -6.91 -1.84 -24.58
CA LYS A 157 -5.93 -1.52 -25.62
C LYS A 157 -4.70 -2.43 -25.60
N LEU A 158 -4.48 -3.14 -24.49
CA LEU A 158 -3.45 -4.16 -24.38
C LEU A 158 -4.10 -5.54 -24.59
N THR A 159 -3.60 -6.27 -25.57
CA THR A 159 -3.91 -7.69 -25.77
C THR A 159 -3.39 -8.51 -24.59
N MET A 160 -3.93 -9.71 -24.38
CA MET A 160 -3.45 -10.59 -23.31
C MET A 160 -1.97 -10.95 -23.49
N LYS A 161 -1.53 -11.16 -24.74
CA LYS A 161 -0.11 -11.43 -25.07
C LYS A 161 0.80 -10.28 -24.66
N GLU A 162 0.40 -9.04 -24.91
CA GLU A 162 1.17 -7.85 -24.51
C GLU A 162 1.25 -7.71 -22.99
N LYS A 163 0.15 -7.98 -22.26
CA LYS A 163 0.16 -7.92 -20.80
C LYS A 163 1.15 -8.93 -20.19
N ILE A 164 1.14 -10.16 -20.70
CA ILE A 164 2.07 -11.22 -20.27
C ILE A 164 3.51 -10.78 -20.56
N ARG A 165 3.79 -10.32 -21.79
CA ARG A 165 5.12 -9.84 -22.19
C ARG A 165 5.62 -8.70 -21.30
N ILE A 166 4.76 -7.72 -20.98
CA ILE A 166 5.11 -6.61 -20.10
C ILE A 166 5.49 -7.13 -18.70
N ILE A 167 4.72 -8.06 -18.15
CA ILE A 167 4.98 -8.64 -16.82
C ILE A 167 6.29 -9.45 -16.83
N GLU A 168 6.51 -10.27 -17.86
CA GLU A 168 7.75 -11.03 -18.04
C GLU A 168 8.96 -10.10 -18.09
N MET A 169 8.93 -9.07 -18.95
CA MET A 169 10.00 -8.09 -19.07
C MET A 169 10.30 -7.33 -17.76
N ALA A 170 9.29 -7.16 -16.90
CA ALA A 170 9.46 -6.50 -15.60
C ALA A 170 9.99 -7.42 -14.50
N ASN A 171 9.93 -8.74 -14.70
CA ASN A 171 10.44 -9.74 -13.76
C ASN A 171 11.88 -10.17 -14.08
N ILE A 172 12.42 -9.74 -15.22
CA ILE A 172 13.84 -9.85 -15.60
C ILE A 172 14.69 -8.91 -14.74
#